data_AF-A0A4Y2B028-F1
#
_entry.id   AF-A0A4Y2B028-F1
#
_cell.length_a   1.000
_cell.length_b   1.000
_cell.length_c   1.000
_cell.angle_alpha   90.00
_cell.angle_beta   90.00
_cell.angle_gamma   90.00
#
_symmetry.space_group_name_H-M   'P 1'
#
loop_
_entity.id
_entity.type
_entity.pdbx_description
1 polymer ?
#
loop_
_entity_poly.entity_id
_entity_poly.type
_entity_poly.pdbx_seq_one_letter_code
_entity_poly.pdbx_strand_id
1 'polypeptide(L)'
;MVEATFKLAVPKPITSGVTKYNYCVAHITHKAAAIVRDVIVFPDRTVPYKYFTEVIKTCGESKTLEIRHLLTGAEQLGDRKPSELLRVM
;
A
#
# COMPACT_ATOMS: atom_id res chain seq x y z
N MET A 1 8.84 -8.57 0.96
CA MET A 1 9.53 -9.75 1.56
C MET A 1 8.64 -10.99 1.70
N VAL A 2 7.30 -10.89 1.73
CA VAL A 2 6.36 -12.03 1.87
C VAL A 2 6.36 -13.04 0.70
N GLU A 3 6.53 -12.58 -0.55
CA GLU A 3 6.55 -13.49 -1.72
C GLU A 3 7.72 -14.49 -1.70
N ALA A 4 8.86 -14.10 -1.13
CA ALA A 4 10.01 -15.01 -0.98
C ALA A 4 9.69 -16.13 0.01
N THR A 5 8.98 -15.81 1.10
CA THR A 5 8.53 -16.78 2.11
C THR A 5 7.63 -17.85 1.51
N PHE A 6 6.73 -17.48 0.59
CA PHE A 6 5.86 -18.45 -0.08
C PHE A 6 6.62 -19.43 -0.98
N LYS A 7 7.66 -18.94 -1.67
CA LYS A 7 8.51 -19.77 -2.54
C LYS A 7 9.43 -20.69 -1.76
N LEU A 8 9.89 -20.25 -0.60
CA LEU A 8 10.83 -20.97 0.26
C LEU A 8 10.14 -21.80 1.36
N ALA A 9 8.81 -21.82 1.40
CA ALA A 9 8.07 -22.61 2.38
C ALA A 9 8.39 -24.11 2.24
N VAL A 10 8.81 -24.73 3.34
CA VAL A 10 9.18 -26.15 3.43
C VAL A 10 8.14 -26.86 4.32
N PRO A 11 7.69 -28.08 3.97
CA PRO A 11 8.17 -28.96 2.90
C PRO A 11 7.62 -28.66 1.50
N LYS A 12 6.60 -27.79 1.37
CA LYS A 12 5.97 -27.48 0.08
C LYS A 12 5.75 -25.98 -0.09
N PRO A 13 6.13 -25.40 -1.25
CA PRO A 13 5.89 -23.99 -1.52
C PRO A 13 4.40 -23.67 -1.57
N ILE A 14 4.04 -22.47 -1.11
CA ILE A 14 2.67 -21.98 -1.11
C ILE A 14 2.35 -21.39 -2.48
N THR A 15 1.62 -22.15 -3.30
CA THR A 15 1.22 -21.76 -4.66
C THR A 15 -0.23 -21.29 -4.75
N SER A 16 -1.09 -21.72 -3.82
CA SER A 16 -2.51 -21.34 -3.81
C SER A 16 -2.69 -19.86 -3.47
N GLY A 17 -3.33 -19.11 -4.38
CA GLY A 17 -3.63 -17.69 -4.17
C GLY A 17 -4.52 -17.45 -2.95
N VAL A 18 -5.47 -18.33 -2.68
CA VAL A 18 -6.34 -18.24 -1.49
C VAL A 18 -5.53 -18.39 -0.21
N THR A 19 -4.58 -19.34 -0.18
CA THR A 19 -3.69 -19.53 0.97
C THR A 19 -2.77 -18.34 1.17
N LYS A 20 -2.20 -17.79 0.10
CA LYS A 20 -1.39 -16.55 0.16
C LYS A 20 -2.21 -15.37 0.68
N TYR A 21 -3.44 -15.20 0.21
CA TYR A 21 -4.35 -14.15 0.66
C TYR A 21 -4.64 -14.27 2.15
N ASN A 22 -5.09 -15.44 2.61
CA ASN A 22 -5.39 -15.67 4.03
C ASN A 22 -4.17 -15.44 4.93
N TYR A 23 -2.97 -15.86 4.47
CA TYR A 23 -1.74 -15.61 5.19
C TYR A 23 -1.46 -14.10 5.33
N CYS A 24 -1.59 -13.35 4.24
CA CYS A 24 -1.38 -11.90 4.26
C CYS A 24 -2.41 -11.18 5.15
N VAL A 25 -3.68 -11.57 5.10
CA VAL A 25 -4.74 -11.00 5.96
C VAL A 25 -4.49 -11.34 7.43
N ALA A 26 -3.94 -12.50 7.76
CA ALA A 26 -3.60 -12.86 9.13
C ALA A 26 -2.40 -12.08 9.70
N HIS A 27 -1.47 -11.65 8.84
CA HIS A 27 -0.20 -11.02 9.27
C HIS A 27 -0.13 -9.51 8.95
N ILE A 28 -1.20 -8.90 8.43
CA ILE A 28 -1.25 -7.47 8.17
C ILE A 28 -1.39 -6.70 9.49
N THR A 29 -0.70 -5.56 9.60
CA THR A 29 -0.81 -4.70 10.79
C THR A 29 -2.19 -4.05 10.88
N HIS A 30 -2.69 -3.76 12.09
CA HIS A 30 -4.01 -3.15 12.28
C HIS A 30 -4.20 -1.85 11.47
N LYS A 31 -3.16 -1.02 11.37
CA LYS A 31 -3.19 0.23 10.60
C LYS A 31 -3.36 -0.03 9.10
N ALA A 32 -2.65 -1.02 8.55
CA ALA A 32 -2.80 -1.39 7.15
C ALA A 32 -4.13 -2.10 6.89
N ALA A 33 -4.58 -2.96 7.82
CA ALA A 33 -5.88 -3.62 7.76
C ALA A 33 -7.05 -2.62 7.70
N ALA A 34 -6.93 -1.50 8.41
CA ALA A 34 -7.93 -0.43 8.37
C ALA A 34 -8.03 0.23 6.99
N ILE A 35 -6.91 0.36 6.27
CA ILE A 35 -6.85 0.98 4.94
C ILE A 35 -7.45 0.04 3.88
N VAL A 36 -7.16 -1.26 3.96
CA VAL A 36 -7.67 -2.25 3.00
C VAL A 36 -8.91 -3.00 3.50
N ARG A 37 -9.64 -2.43 4.48
CA ARG A 37 -10.77 -3.08 5.14
C ARG A 37 -11.82 -3.55 4.13
N ASP A 38 -12.18 -2.70 3.18
CA ASP A 38 -13.22 -3.01 2.19
C ASP A 38 -12.83 -4.22 1.34
N VAL A 39 -11.54 -4.36 1.01
CA VAL A 39 -10.99 -5.50 0.26
C VAL A 39 -10.95 -6.79 1.10
N ILE A 40 -10.84 -6.65 2.43
CA ILE A 40 -10.88 -7.79 3.36
C ILE A 40 -12.33 -8.25 3.56
N VAL A 41 -13.28 -7.33 3.72
CA VAL A 41 -14.70 -7.64 3.96
C VAL A 41 -15.38 -8.13 2.68
N PHE A 42 -15.04 -7.54 1.54
CA PHE A 42 -15.59 -7.89 0.23
C PHE A 42 -14.46 -8.25 -0.75
N PRO A 43 -13.85 -9.45 -0.61
CA PRO A 43 -12.81 -9.88 -1.54
C PRO A 43 -13.39 -10.17 -2.92
N ASP A 44 -12.62 -9.84 -3.96
CA ASP A 44 -12.91 -10.30 -5.32
C ASP A 44 -12.95 -11.83 -5.37
N ARG A 45 -14.00 -12.40 -5.96
CA ARG A 45 -14.25 -13.85 -5.93
C ARG A 45 -13.34 -14.64 -6.86
N THR A 46 -12.72 -14.00 -7.83
CA THR A 46 -11.99 -14.65 -8.92
C THR A 46 -10.51 -14.74 -8.63
N VAL A 47 -9.90 -13.66 -8.15
CA VAL A 47 -8.44 -13.58 -7.89
C VAL A 47 -8.12 -12.70 -6.67
N PRO A 48 -8.55 -13.10 -5.45
CA PRO A 48 -8.50 -12.26 -4.26
C PRO A 48 -7.07 -11.80 -3.90
N TYR A 49 -6.08 -12.66 -4.13
CA TYR A 49 -4.68 -12.31 -3.85
C TYR A 49 -4.11 -11.24 -4.78
N LYS A 50 -4.36 -11.34 -6.08
CA LYS A 50 -3.83 -10.39 -7.07
C LYS A 50 -4.41 -9.00 -6.83
N TYR A 51 -5.72 -8.92 -6.67
CA TYR A 51 -6.42 -7.67 -6.37
C TYR A 51 -5.91 -7.04 -5.06
N PHE A 52 -5.79 -7.84 -3.99
CA PHE A 52 -5.27 -7.39 -2.71
C PHE A 52 -3.84 -6.81 -2.82
N THR A 53 -2.95 -7.47 -3.56
CA THR A 53 -1.57 -6.97 -3.76
C THR A 53 -1.52 -5.67 -4.56
N GLU A 54 -2.42 -5.50 -5.53
CA GLU A 54 -2.50 -4.30 -6.36
C GLU A 54 -2.97 -3.10 -5.53
N VAL A 55 -4.03 -3.28 -4.73
CA VAL A 55 -4.54 -2.21 -3.85
C VAL A 55 -3.48 -1.77 -2.83
N ILE A 56 -2.76 -2.72 -2.22
CA ILE A 56 -1.66 -2.40 -1.30
C ILE A 56 -0.56 -1.60 -1.99
N LYS A 57 -0.19 -1.99 -3.22
CA LYS A 57 0.85 -1.31 -3.98
C LYS A 57 0.45 0.13 -4.30
N THR A 58 -0.75 0.35 -4.83
CA THR A 58 -1.28 1.69 -5.14
C THR A 58 -1.34 2.57 -3.89
N CYS A 59 -1.76 2.01 -2.75
CA CYS A 59 -1.76 2.75 -1.48
C CYS A 59 -0.34 3.14 -1.02
N GLY A 60 0.64 2.24 -1.15
CA GLY A 60 2.03 2.55 -0.85
C GLY A 60 2.63 3.64 -1.74
N GLU A 61 2.31 3.59 -3.04
CA GLU A 61 2.75 4.59 -4.03
C GLU A 61 2.16 5.97 -3.74
N SER A 62 0.87 6.05 -3.44
CA SER A 62 0.19 7.29 -3.03
C SER A 62 0.87 7.94 -1.81
N LYS A 63 1.20 7.15 -0.80
CA LYS A 63 1.86 7.66 0.41
C LYS A 63 3.28 8.16 0.15
N THR A 64 3.99 7.47 -0.75
CA THR A 64 5.34 7.87 -1.17
C THR A 64 5.31 9.16 -2.00
N LEU A 65 4.28 9.34 -2.84
CA LEU A 65 4.04 10.58 -3.57
C LEU A 65 3.69 11.73 -2.64
N GLU A 66 2.83 11.51 -1.65
CA GLU A 66 2.46 12.50 -0.64
C GLU A 66 3.69 12.97 0.15
N ILE A 67 4.52 12.04 0.64
CA ILE A 67 5.78 12.36 1.34
C ILE A 67 6.72 13.15 0.42
N ARG A 68 6.90 12.73 -0.84
CA ARG A 68 7.73 13.47 -1.80
C ARG A 68 7.19 14.87 -2.04
N HIS A 69 5.88 15.03 -2.22
CA HIS A 69 5.26 16.33 -2.42
C HIS A 69 5.41 17.24 -1.19
N LEU A 70 5.35 16.70 0.02
CA LEU A 70 5.63 17.46 1.25
C LEU A 70 7.10 17.88 1.34
N LEU A 71 8.04 16.98 1.02
CA LEU A 71 9.47 17.28 1.05
C LEU A 71 9.87 18.29 -0.03
N THR A 72 9.39 18.12 -1.25
CA THR A 72 9.65 19.06 -2.37
C THR A 72 8.84 20.35 -2.25
N GLY A 73 7.64 20.29 -1.69
CA GLY A 73 6.80 21.46 -1.42
C GLY A 73 7.32 22.34 -0.29
N ALA A 74 8.02 21.75 0.69
CA ALA A 74 8.69 22.50 1.76
C ALA A 74 9.83 23.39 1.24
N GLU A 75 10.57 22.95 0.22
CA GLU A 75 11.64 23.74 -0.41
C GLU A 75 11.09 24.99 -1.12
N GLN A 76 9.93 24.90 -1.79
CA GLN A 76 9.32 26.05 -2.46
C GLN A 76 8.64 27.04 -1.51
N LEU A 77 8.27 26.64 -0.30
CA LEU A 77 7.66 27.54 0.68
C LEU A 77 8.68 28.51 1.31
N GLY A 78 9.96 28.12 1.38
CA GLY A 78 11.04 28.95 1.95
C GLY A 78 11.51 30.09 1.06
N ASP A 79 11.53 29.88 -0.26
CA ASP A 79 11.96 30.88 -1.26
C ASP A 79 10.81 31.73 -1.84
N ARG A 80 9.55 31.36 -1.57
CA ARG A 80 8.40 32.11 -2.06
C ARG A 80 8.25 33.43 -1.31
N LYS A 81 8.10 34.51 -2.07
CA LYS A 81 7.78 35.83 -1.51
C LYS A 81 6.38 35.76 -0.91
N PRO A 82 6.07 36.54 0.16
CA PRO A 82 4.73 36.56 0.75
C PRO A 82 3.61 36.81 -0.27
N SER A 83 3.90 37.59 -1.32
CA SER A 83 3.01 37.90 -2.44
C SER A 83 2.75 36.73 -3.41
N GLU A 84 3.62 35.72 -3.46
CA GLU A 84 3.44 34.50 -4.27
C GLU A 84 2.67 33.43 -3.50
N LEU A 85 2.82 33.36 -2.18
CA LEU A 85 2.02 32.46 -1.32
C LEU A 85 0.53 32.75 -1.41
N LEU A 86 0.15 34.03 -1.44
CA LEU A 86 -1.25 34.47 -1.53
C LEU A 86 -1.93 34.17 -2.87
N ARG A 87 -1.19 33.73 -3.90
CA ARG A 87 -1.75 33.35 -5.21
C ARG A 87 -2.07 31.86 -5.34
N VAL A 88 -1.60 31.04 -4.40
CA VAL A 88 -1.69 29.57 -4.45
C VAL A 88 -2.64 29.02 -3.36
N MET A 89 -3.06 29.85 -2.41
CA MET A 89 -4.26 29.62 -1.59
C MET A 89 -5.52 29.93 -2.39
#